data_AF-A0A951QVD6-F1
#
_entry.id   AF-A0A951QVD6-F1
#
_cell.length_a   1.000
_cell.length_b   1.000
_cell.length_c   1.000
_cell.angle_alpha   90.00
_cell.angle_beta   90.00
_cell.angle_gamma   90.00
#
_symmetry.space_group_name_H-M   'P 1'
#
loop_
_entity.id
_entity.type
_entity.pdbx_description
1 polymer ?
#
loop_
_entity_poly.entity_id
_entity_poly.type
_entity_poly.pdbx_seq_one_letter_code
_entity_poly.pdbx_strand_id
1 'polypeptide(L)'
;MQQNLSFLSPRKFVPEMALETTEFFKTDGKRLSEIMWEKALPIAEQALQTCHIQGIKYGDLDPNKYGNYTVQDAIYCYQATEQYRKLAETTPDQQIKIFAEKQVNSYEQYTKNLFDQWCIADPNGINLSPDLKKYIDYKSEVLDKYKSLYFIVANIPCLRIWWWLANQLQCRTVGPANLYSFWIKDNLSPSYNNLEDFVDSKADELDIEYQKKLPLLQIVLPFVDADLSLSALTLVYSSVLSRNLFQ
;
A
#
# COMPACT_ATOMS: atom_id res chain seq x y z
N MET A 1 -9.93 15.86 -24.37
CA MET A 1 -10.38 16.06 -22.98
C MET A 1 -9.25 15.57 -22.09
N GLN A 2 -8.37 16.45 -21.63
CA GLN A 2 -7.31 16.07 -20.68
C GLN A 2 -8.01 15.65 -19.38
N GLN A 3 -7.92 14.37 -19.00
CA GLN A 3 -8.37 13.95 -17.68
C GLN A 3 -7.55 14.72 -16.66
N ASN A 4 -8.24 15.41 -15.75
CA ASN A 4 -7.59 16.19 -14.71
C ASN A 4 -6.96 15.18 -13.73
N LEU A 5 -5.69 14.85 -13.95
CA LEU A 5 -4.93 13.83 -13.20
C LEU A 5 -4.87 14.13 -11.69
N SER A 6 -5.17 15.37 -11.31
CA SER A 6 -5.22 15.89 -9.94
C SER A 6 -6.13 15.10 -8.99
N PHE A 7 -7.20 14.47 -9.48
CA PHE A 7 -8.15 13.72 -8.63
C PHE A 7 -7.83 12.23 -8.50
N LEU A 8 -6.84 11.75 -9.24
CA LEU A 8 -6.50 10.33 -9.26
C LEU A 8 -5.61 10.00 -8.07
N SER A 9 -5.97 8.96 -7.32
CA SER A 9 -5.10 8.40 -6.27
C SER A 9 -3.70 8.16 -6.86
N PRO A 10 -2.61 8.51 -6.14
CA PRO A 10 -1.24 8.31 -6.63
C PRO A 10 -0.95 6.81 -6.81
N ARG A 11 -1.77 5.94 -6.21
CA ARG A 11 -1.78 4.49 -6.39
C ARG A 11 -2.23 4.06 -7.80
N LYS A 12 -2.83 4.97 -8.60
CA LYS A 12 -3.09 4.78 -10.04
C LYS A 12 -1.89 5.13 -10.92
N PHE A 13 -0.92 5.87 -10.37
CA PHE A 13 0.23 6.38 -11.11
C PHE A 13 1.51 5.94 -10.41
N VAL A 14 1.81 4.65 -10.52
CA VAL A 14 3.12 4.10 -10.18
C VAL A 14 4.02 4.26 -11.42
N PRO A 15 5.08 5.07 -11.37
CA PRO A 15 5.97 5.26 -12.51
C PRO A 15 6.64 3.96 -12.94
N GLU A 16 6.80 3.78 -14.25
CA GLU A 16 7.68 2.74 -14.78
C GLU A 16 9.11 2.97 -14.30
N MET A 17 9.77 1.87 -13.92
CA MET A 17 11.18 1.82 -13.57
C MET A 17 11.92 0.99 -14.62
N ALA A 18 13.18 1.36 -14.89
CA ALA A 18 14.01 0.57 -15.80
C ALA A 18 14.25 -0.82 -15.20
N LEU A 19 14.05 -1.85 -16.01
CA LEU A 19 14.31 -3.23 -15.61
C LEU A 19 15.77 -3.58 -15.95
N GLU A 20 16.49 -4.19 -15.01
CA GLU A 20 17.86 -4.66 -15.26
C GLU A 20 17.88 -5.97 -16.06
N THR A 21 16.80 -6.74 -15.95
CA THR A 21 16.57 -7.95 -16.70
C THR A 21 15.08 -8.14 -16.95
N THR A 22 14.74 -8.75 -18.08
CA THR A 22 13.39 -9.25 -18.36
C THR A 22 13.24 -10.73 -17.94
N GLU A 23 14.34 -11.39 -17.59
CA GLU A 23 14.36 -12.68 -16.93
C GLU A 23 14.25 -12.47 -15.42
N PHE A 24 13.02 -12.53 -14.92
CA PHE A 24 12.73 -12.42 -13.49
C PHE A 24 13.23 -13.65 -12.75
N PHE A 25 13.84 -13.44 -11.58
CA PHE A 25 14.14 -14.52 -10.64
C PHE A 25 12.87 -15.32 -10.36
N LYS A 26 12.97 -16.64 -10.45
CA LYS A 26 11.86 -17.56 -10.21
C LYS A 26 12.26 -18.62 -9.20
N THR A 27 11.67 -18.58 -8.01
CA THR A 27 11.67 -19.75 -7.12
C THR A 27 10.47 -20.60 -7.50
N ASP A 28 10.68 -21.89 -7.80
CA ASP A 28 9.63 -22.82 -8.24
C ASP A 28 8.79 -22.31 -9.43
N GLY A 29 9.39 -21.51 -10.31
CA GLY A 29 8.73 -20.94 -11.48
C GLY A 29 7.91 -19.66 -11.21
N LYS A 30 7.89 -19.15 -9.97
CA LYS A 30 7.11 -17.96 -9.57
C LYS A 30 8.00 -16.75 -9.30
N ARG A 31 7.52 -15.57 -9.70
CA ARG A 31 8.09 -14.26 -9.37
C ARG A 31 8.09 -14.02 -7.85
N LEU A 32 9.03 -13.21 -7.35
CA LEU A 32 9.11 -12.85 -5.94
C LEU A 32 7.85 -12.09 -5.49
N SER A 33 7.39 -11.15 -6.30
CA SER A 33 6.12 -10.42 -6.12
C SER A 33 4.92 -11.36 -5.94
N GLU A 34 4.82 -12.38 -6.78
CA GLU A 34 3.75 -13.39 -6.70
C GLU A 34 3.88 -14.27 -5.45
N ILE A 35 5.09 -14.69 -5.07
CA ILE A 35 5.30 -15.44 -3.81
C ILE A 35 4.88 -14.59 -2.60
N MET A 36 5.21 -13.29 -2.62
CA MET A 36 4.77 -12.35 -1.59
C MET A 36 3.24 -12.19 -1.59
N TRP A 37 2.62 -12.09 -2.77
CA TRP A 37 1.18 -11.97 -2.84
C TRP A 37 0.44 -13.22 -2.35
N GLU A 38 0.88 -14.41 -2.76
CA GLU A 38 0.25 -15.69 -2.34
C GLU A 38 0.22 -15.84 -0.83
N LYS A 39 1.31 -15.44 -0.16
CA LYS A 39 1.40 -15.49 1.30
C LYS A 39 0.60 -14.34 1.97
N ALA A 40 0.34 -13.24 1.27
CA ALA A 40 -0.52 -12.15 1.73
C ALA A 40 -2.01 -12.36 1.41
N LEU A 41 -2.35 -13.30 0.51
CA LEU A 41 -3.72 -13.51 0.03
C LEU A 41 -4.73 -13.80 1.16
N PRO A 42 -4.45 -14.65 2.18
CA PRO A 42 -5.39 -14.87 3.27
C PRO A 42 -5.78 -13.58 4.01
N ILE A 43 -4.88 -12.61 4.03
CA ILE A 43 -5.07 -11.29 4.64
C ILE A 43 -5.96 -10.43 3.74
N ALA A 44 -5.69 -10.42 2.44
CA ALA A 44 -6.55 -9.75 1.47
C ALA A 44 -7.97 -10.35 1.46
N GLU A 45 -8.10 -11.65 1.72
CA GLU A 45 -9.41 -12.29 1.87
C GLU A 45 -10.13 -11.85 3.15
N GLN A 46 -9.43 -11.74 4.28
CA GLN A 46 -9.98 -11.15 5.51
C GLN A 46 -10.42 -9.70 5.26
N ALA A 47 -9.58 -8.94 4.55
CA ALA A 47 -9.85 -7.58 4.15
C ALA A 47 -11.16 -7.41 3.38
N LEU A 48 -11.38 -8.32 2.44
CA LEU A 48 -12.59 -8.32 1.64
C LEU A 48 -13.84 -8.45 2.53
N GLN A 49 -13.79 -9.19 3.64
CA GLN A 49 -14.96 -9.47 4.49
C GLN A 49 -15.32 -8.39 5.50
N THR A 50 -14.52 -7.34 5.61
CA THR A 50 -14.72 -6.31 6.64
C THR A 50 -15.99 -5.51 6.43
N CYS A 51 -16.53 -4.94 7.51
CA CYS A 51 -17.70 -4.07 7.44
C CYS A 51 -17.48 -2.89 6.49
N HIS A 52 -16.26 -2.35 6.43
CA HIS A 52 -15.94 -1.25 5.54
C HIS A 52 -16.04 -1.65 4.06
N ILE A 53 -15.37 -2.73 3.67
CA ILE A 53 -15.35 -3.19 2.27
C ILE A 53 -16.71 -3.78 1.86
N GLN A 54 -17.39 -4.51 2.75
CA GLN A 54 -18.77 -4.95 2.50
C GLN A 54 -19.73 -3.76 2.41
N GLY A 55 -19.54 -2.71 3.21
CA GLY A 55 -20.33 -1.49 3.13
C GLY A 55 -20.14 -0.74 1.80
N ILE A 56 -18.90 -0.68 1.30
CA ILE A 56 -18.61 -0.16 -0.05
C ILE A 56 -19.27 -1.02 -1.12
N LYS A 57 -19.19 -2.34 -0.98
CA LYS A 57 -19.82 -3.31 -1.88
C LYS A 57 -21.33 -3.10 -1.93
N TYR A 58 -22.04 -3.10 -0.81
CA TYR A 58 -23.50 -2.99 -0.82
C TYR A 58 -24.01 -1.55 -0.95
N GLY A 59 -23.12 -0.56 -0.86
CA GLY A 59 -23.47 0.85 -1.00
C GLY A 59 -24.07 1.46 0.26
N ASP A 60 -23.89 0.80 1.41
CA ASP A 60 -24.53 1.11 2.70
C ASP A 60 -23.52 1.38 3.84
N LEU A 61 -22.23 1.55 3.51
CA LEU A 61 -21.24 2.05 4.48
C LEU A 61 -21.72 3.38 5.10
N ASP A 62 -21.62 3.49 6.42
CA ASP A 62 -21.89 4.75 7.13
C ASP A 62 -20.99 5.87 6.59
N PRO A 63 -21.55 6.99 6.11
CA PRO A 63 -20.77 8.12 5.62
C PRO A 63 -19.78 8.67 6.65
N ASN A 64 -20.06 8.56 7.95
CA ASN A 64 -19.11 8.98 9.00
C ASN A 64 -17.86 8.10 9.02
N LYS A 65 -18.03 6.79 8.79
CA LYS A 65 -16.93 5.83 8.68
C LYS A 65 -16.12 6.08 7.42
N TYR A 66 -16.79 6.33 6.29
CA TYR A 66 -16.11 6.69 5.05
C TYR A 66 -15.33 8.01 5.17
N GLY A 67 -15.91 9.02 5.83
CA GLY A 67 -15.25 10.31 6.04
C GLY A 67 -14.04 10.22 6.97
N ASN A 68 -14.16 9.48 8.08
CA ASN A 68 -13.04 9.24 8.98
C ASN A 68 -11.89 8.53 8.26
N TYR A 69 -12.20 7.46 7.51
CA TYR A 69 -11.25 6.77 6.66
C TYR A 69 -10.54 7.74 5.71
N THR A 70 -11.29 8.60 5.02
CA THR A 70 -10.71 9.50 4.00
C THR A 70 -9.75 10.50 4.61
N VAL A 71 -10.07 11.06 5.79
CA VAL A 71 -9.15 11.97 6.51
C VAL A 71 -7.87 11.24 6.94
N GLN A 72 -7.98 10.03 7.50
CA GLN A 72 -6.81 9.23 7.86
C GLN A 72 -5.95 8.89 6.63
N ASP A 73 -6.56 8.50 5.50
CA ASP A 73 -5.85 8.19 4.25
C ASP A 73 -5.15 9.41 3.65
N ALA A 74 -5.72 10.61 3.81
CA ALA A 74 -5.07 11.86 3.42
C ALA A 74 -3.76 12.09 4.20
N ILE A 75 -3.78 11.86 5.52
CA ILE A 75 -2.57 11.99 6.34
C ILE A 75 -1.58 10.86 6.07
N TYR A 76 -2.06 9.64 5.81
CA TYR A 76 -1.18 8.56 5.33
C TYR A 76 -0.43 8.97 4.06
N CYS A 77 -1.14 9.51 3.06
CA CYS A 77 -0.53 9.94 1.81
C CYS A 77 0.46 11.09 2.01
N TYR A 78 0.17 12.02 2.92
CA TYR A 78 1.10 13.07 3.30
C TYR A 78 2.39 12.51 3.91
N GLN A 79 2.28 11.59 4.88
CA GLN A 79 3.44 10.94 5.48
C GLN A 79 4.23 10.08 4.48
N ALA A 80 3.53 9.39 3.58
CA ALA A 80 4.16 8.65 2.49
C ALA A 80 4.95 9.58 1.55
N THR A 81 4.46 10.80 1.30
CA THR A 81 5.17 11.83 0.52
C THR A 81 6.52 12.14 1.16
N GLU A 82 6.55 12.39 2.46
CA GLU A 82 7.77 12.72 3.19
C GLU A 82 8.74 11.53 3.25
N GLN A 83 8.22 10.31 3.37
CA GLN A 83 9.05 9.10 3.26
C GLN A 83 9.67 8.94 1.87
N TYR A 84 8.93 9.21 0.78
CA TYR A 84 9.49 9.20 -0.57
C TYR A 84 10.51 10.32 -0.78
N ARG A 85 10.30 11.51 -0.19
CA ARG A 85 11.27 12.60 -0.23
C ARG A 85 12.59 12.19 0.43
N LYS A 86 12.51 11.65 1.65
CA LYS A 86 13.68 11.10 2.35
C LYS A 86 14.36 9.99 1.55
N LEU A 87 13.61 9.08 0.92
CA LEU A 87 14.18 8.05 0.05
C LEU A 87 14.96 8.67 -1.12
N ALA A 88 14.39 9.67 -1.81
CA ALA A 88 15.05 10.36 -2.93
C ALA A 88 16.36 11.07 -2.52
N GLU A 89 16.41 11.61 -1.30
CA GLU A 89 17.57 12.31 -0.75
C GLU A 89 18.69 11.36 -0.31
N THR A 90 18.33 10.17 0.18
CA THR A 90 19.27 9.27 0.89
C THR A 90 19.68 8.04 0.09
N THR A 91 18.91 7.65 -0.93
CA THR A 91 19.22 6.44 -1.72
C THR A 91 20.46 6.65 -2.59
N PRO A 92 21.43 5.70 -2.60
CA PRO A 92 22.53 5.72 -3.56
C PRO A 92 22.13 5.19 -4.95
N ASP A 93 20.98 4.51 -5.05
CA ASP A 93 20.47 3.96 -6.31
C ASP A 93 19.72 5.03 -7.11
N GLN A 94 20.26 5.34 -8.30
CA GLN A 94 19.72 6.40 -9.17
C GLN A 94 18.33 6.07 -9.72
N GLN A 95 17.99 4.79 -9.96
CA GLN A 95 16.67 4.41 -10.46
C GLN A 95 15.62 4.56 -9.35
N ILE A 96 15.95 4.10 -8.13
CA ILE A 96 15.09 4.29 -6.95
C ILE A 96 14.91 5.78 -6.66
N LYS A 97 15.97 6.60 -6.82
CA LYS A 97 15.87 8.05 -6.67
C LYS A 97 14.86 8.66 -7.64
N ILE A 98 14.99 8.38 -8.94
CA ILE A 98 14.08 8.90 -9.97
C ILE A 98 12.64 8.44 -9.70
N PHE A 99 12.45 7.19 -9.29
CA PHE A 99 11.14 6.68 -8.89
C PHE A 99 10.56 7.46 -7.70
N ALA A 100 11.36 7.64 -6.65
CA ALA A 100 10.96 8.36 -5.44
C ALA A 100 10.57 9.81 -5.74
N GLU A 101 11.35 10.53 -6.56
CA GLU A 101 11.05 11.89 -7.00
C GLU A 101 9.71 11.98 -7.76
N LYS A 102 9.44 11.02 -8.65
CA LYS A 102 8.15 10.93 -9.35
C LYS A 102 6.99 10.63 -8.39
N GLN A 103 7.21 9.78 -7.38
CA GLN A 103 6.21 9.50 -6.36
C GLN A 103 5.92 10.72 -5.47
N VAL A 104 6.95 11.48 -5.07
CA VAL A 104 6.76 12.76 -4.37
C VAL A 104 5.83 13.68 -5.16
N ASN A 105 6.13 13.90 -6.45
CA ASN A 105 5.28 14.76 -7.30
C ASN A 105 3.83 14.27 -7.39
N SER A 106 3.62 12.96 -7.51
CA SER A 106 2.28 12.34 -7.58
C SER A 106 1.51 12.50 -6.27
N TYR A 107 2.14 12.18 -5.15
CA TYR A 107 1.51 12.26 -3.82
C TYR A 107 1.31 13.71 -3.35
N GLU A 108 2.21 14.65 -3.64
CA GLU A 108 2.03 16.08 -3.31
C GLU A 108 0.80 16.67 -4.01
N GLN A 109 0.63 16.38 -5.29
CA GLN A 109 -0.55 16.84 -6.04
C GLN A 109 -1.82 16.24 -5.46
N TYR A 110 -1.84 14.94 -5.18
CA TYR A 110 -3.00 14.27 -4.62
C TYR A 110 -3.36 14.77 -3.21
N THR A 111 -2.38 14.85 -2.32
CA THR A 111 -2.58 15.29 -0.92
C THR A 111 -3.07 16.72 -0.85
N LYS A 112 -2.54 17.62 -1.69
CA LYS A 112 -3.05 18.98 -1.82
C LYS A 112 -4.55 19.00 -2.15
N ASN A 113 -4.98 18.20 -3.13
CA ASN A 113 -6.39 18.15 -3.51
C ASN A 113 -7.26 17.53 -2.42
N LEU A 114 -6.78 16.49 -1.73
CA LEU A 114 -7.49 15.92 -0.59
C LEU A 114 -7.64 16.94 0.53
N PHE A 115 -6.59 17.72 0.84
CA PHE A 115 -6.64 18.73 1.89
C PHE A 115 -7.63 19.85 1.56
N ASP A 116 -7.65 20.30 0.30
CA ASP A 116 -8.62 21.28 -0.17
C ASP A 116 -10.06 20.74 -0.10
N GLN A 117 -10.29 19.48 -0.53
CA GLN A 117 -11.61 18.85 -0.54
C GLN A 117 -12.16 18.55 0.86
N TRP A 118 -11.28 18.15 1.79
CA TRP A 118 -11.64 17.73 3.14
C TRP A 118 -11.38 18.81 4.20
N CYS A 119 -11.07 20.03 3.76
CA CYS A 119 -10.80 21.19 4.62
C CYS A 119 -9.71 20.93 5.68
N ILE A 120 -8.65 20.19 5.32
CA ILE A 120 -7.53 19.89 6.21
C ILE A 120 -6.50 21.01 6.10
N ALA A 121 -6.54 21.95 7.04
CA ALA A 121 -5.61 23.10 7.07
C ALA A 121 -4.24 22.76 7.66
N ASP A 122 -4.20 21.84 8.63
CA ASP A 122 -2.97 21.38 9.27
C ASP A 122 -2.97 19.84 9.35
N PRO A 123 -2.19 19.15 8.51
CA PRO A 123 -2.12 17.69 8.55
C PRO A 123 -1.52 17.15 9.86
N ASN A 124 -0.73 17.95 10.58
CA ASN A 124 -0.17 17.55 11.88
C ASN A 124 -1.17 17.72 13.03
N GLY A 125 -2.27 18.47 12.79
CA GLY A 125 -3.36 18.64 13.75
C GLY A 125 -4.36 17.48 13.78
N ILE A 126 -4.22 16.50 12.89
CA ILE A 126 -5.10 15.33 12.82
C ILE A 126 -4.58 14.20 13.71
N ASN A 127 -5.44 13.70 14.60
CA ASN A 127 -5.13 12.55 15.44
C ASN A 127 -5.20 11.26 14.62
N LEU A 128 -4.03 10.67 14.37
CA LEU A 128 -3.92 9.38 13.72
C LEU A 128 -4.49 8.26 14.60
N SER A 129 -5.13 7.28 13.96
CA SER A 129 -5.45 6.04 14.66
C SER A 129 -4.16 5.32 15.08
N PRO A 130 -4.17 4.55 16.19
CA PRO A 130 -2.99 3.81 16.63
C PRO A 130 -2.38 2.91 15.55
N ASP A 131 -3.21 2.36 14.67
CA ASP A 131 -2.76 1.41 13.63
C ASP A 131 -2.15 2.10 12.44
N LEU A 132 -2.77 3.20 11.99
CA LEU A 132 -2.17 4.00 10.95
C LEU A 132 -0.82 4.54 11.41
N LYS A 133 -0.71 5.00 12.67
CA LYS A 133 0.58 5.41 13.24
C LYS A 133 1.62 4.28 13.21
N LYS A 134 1.27 3.08 13.69
CA LYS A 134 2.18 1.91 13.65
C LYS A 134 2.63 1.60 12.22
N TYR A 135 1.74 1.70 11.25
CA TYR A 135 2.06 1.42 9.85
C TYR A 135 3.03 2.46 9.27
N ILE A 136 2.78 3.75 9.53
CA ILE A 136 3.69 4.83 9.14
C ILE A 136 5.06 4.65 9.80
N ASP A 137 5.08 4.39 11.12
CA ASP A 137 6.32 4.19 11.89
C ASP A 137 7.12 2.99 11.36
N TYR A 138 6.46 1.88 11.02
CA TYR A 138 7.11 0.73 10.39
C TYR A 138 7.77 1.10 9.06
N LYS A 139 7.07 1.82 8.17
CA LYS A 139 7.65 2.23 6.88
C LYS A 139 8.85 3.15 7.08
N SER A 140 8.80 4.04 8.07
CA SER A 140 9.93 4.88 8.46
C SER A 140 11.09 4.05 9.02
N GLU A 141 10.81 3.04 9.85
CA GLU A 141 11.82 2.11 10.33
C GLU A 141 12.48 1.34 9.18
N VAL A 142 11.70 0.89 8.20
CA VAL A 142 12.23 0.19 7.03
C VAL A 142 13.18 1.09 6.24
N LEU A 143 12.75 2.33 6.00
CA LEU A 143 13.53 3.34 5.29
C LEU A 143 14.84 3.67 6.01
N ASP A 144 14.82 3.68 7.34
CA ASP A 144 15.95 4.13 8.16
C ASP A 144 16.99 3.04 8.42
N LYS A 145 16.56 1.77 8.47
CA LYS A 145 17.41 0.65 8.90
C LYS A 145 17.88 -0.25 7.76
N TYR A 146 17.23 -0.25 6.61
CA TYR A 146 17.53 -1.18 5.52
C TYR A 146 17.88 -0.46 4.22
N LYS A 147 18.38 -1.23 3.24
CA LYS A 147 18.65 -0.72 1.89
C LYS A 147 17.37 -0.17 1.26
N SER A 148 17.51 0.87 0.43
CA SER A 148 16.43 1.55 -0.30
C SER A 148 15.43 0.61 -0.98
N LEU A 149 15.91 -0.49 -1.56
CA LEU A 149 15.06 -1.49 -2.23
C LEU A 149 14.02 -2.09 -1.27
N TYR A 150 14.31 -2.27 0.01
CA TYR A 150 13.33 -2.81 0.98
C TYR A 150 12.17 -1.85 1.24
N PHE A 151 12.42 -0.54 1.20
CA PHE A 151 11.33 0.43 1.29
C PHE A 151 10.41 0.31 0.06
N ILE A 152 10.96 0.08 -1.13
CA ILE A 152 10.18 -0.20 -2.33
C ILE A 152 9.31 -1.44 -2.16
N VAL A 153 9.90 -2.54 -1.68
CA VAL A 153 9.16 -3.79 -1.41
C VAL A 153 8.04 -3.55 -0.37
N ALA A 154 8.30 -2.79 0.69
CA ALA A 154 7.31 -2.47 1.72
C ALA A 154 6.11 -1.64 1.22
N ASN A 155 6.21 -1.01 0.05
CA ASN A 155 5.13 -0.25 -0.58
C ASN A 155 4.30 -1.06 -1.59
N ILE A 156 4.77 -2.21 -2.09
CA ILE A 156 4.00 -3.07 -3.01
C ILE A 156 2.61 -3.42 -2.46
N PRO A 157 2.47 -3.85 -1.19
CA PRO A 157 1.18 -4.34 -0.70
C PRO A 157 0.08 -3.28 -0.72
N CYS A 158 0.41 -2.04 -0.33
CA CYS A 158 -0.55 -0.93 -0.34
C CYS A 158 -0.86 -0.41 -1.74
N LEU A 159 -0.17 -0.88 -2.80
CA LEU A 159 -0.52 -0.58 -4.19
C LEU A 159 -1.37 -1.71 -4.78
N ARG A 160 -1.06 -2.97 -4.48
CA ARG A 160 -1.78 -4.14 -5.00
C ARG A 160 -3.13 -4.39 -4.33
N ILE A 161 -3.24 -4.23 -3.00
CA ILE A 161 -4.45 -4.64 -2.27
C ILE A 161 -5.69 -3.83 -2.67
N TRP A 162 -5.57 -2.53 -2.92
CA TRP A 162 -6.69 -1.68 -3.32
C TRP A 162 -7.27 -2.09 -4.67
N TRP A 163 -6.38 -2.33 -5.63
CA TRP A 163 -6.78 -2.87 -6.92
C TRP A 163 -7.44 -4.22 -6.77
N TRP A 164 -6.83 -5.13 -6.00
CA TRP A 164 -7.38 -6.47 -5.82
C TRP A 164 -8.77 -6.40 -5.18
N LEU A 165 -8.97 -5.61 -4.13
CA LEU A 165 -10.27 -5.41 -3.48
C LEU A 165 -11.30 -4.87 -4.47
N ALA A 166 -10.99 -3.79 -5.18
CA ALA A 166 -11.89 -3.22 -6.18
C ALA A 166 -12.22 -4.23 -7.30
N ASN A 167 -11.25 -5.02 -7.74
CA ASN A 167 -11.41 -6.08 -8.72
C ASN A 167 -12.34 -7.20 -8.23
N GLN A 168 -12.34 -7.53 -6.92
CA GLN A 168 -13.32 -8.45 -6.32
C GLN A 168 -14.74 -7.88 -6.31
N LEU A 169 -14.87 -6.55 -6.21
CA LEU A 169 -16.18 -5.88 -6.12
C LEU A 169 -16.81 -5.62 -7.50
N GLN A 170 -16.01 -5.36 -8.54
CA GLN A 170 -16.49 -4.83 -9.83
C GLN A 170 -17.65 -5.61 -10.48
N CYS A 171 -17.66 -6.96 -10.37
CA CYS A 171 -18.66 -7.81 -11.02
C CYS A 171 -20.03 -7.81 -10.34
N ARG A 172 -20.16 -7.25 -9.12
CA ARG A 172 -21.39 -7.33 -8.33
C ARG A 172 -22.08 -5.98 -8.08
N THR A 173 -21.43 -4.85 -8.33
CA THR A 173 -21.82 -3.58 -7.69
C THR A 173 -21.64 -2.31 -8.52
N VAL A 174 -21.25 -2.40 -9.80
CA VAL A 174 -21.23 -1.23 -10.70
C VAL A 174 -22.61 -1.00 -11.33
N GLY A 175 -23.61 -0.77 -10.47
CA GLY A 175 -24.91 -0.22 -10.86
C GLY A 175 -25.02 1.24 -10.40
N PRO A 176 -25.81 2.10 -11.06
CA PRO A 176 -25.94 3.52 -10.70
C PRO A 176 -26.50 3.77 -9.29
N ALA A 177 -26.97 2.73 -8.58
CA ALA A 177 -27.52 2.82 -7.23
C ALA A 177 -26.48 2.65 -6.10
N ASN A 178 -25.26 2.18 -6.37
CA ASN A 178 -24.24 2.07 -5.32
C ASN A 178 -23.56 3.43 -5.08
N LEU A 179 -23.79 3.98 -3.88
CA LEU A 179 -23.25 5.26 -3.41
C LEU A 179 -21.72 5.35 -3.49
N TYR A 180 -21.03 4.24 -3.25
CA TYR A 180 -19.56 4.14 -3.22
C TYR A 180 -18.96 3.55 -4.50
N SER A 181 -19.73 3.48 -5.59
CA SER A 181 -19.23 2.97 -6.89
C SER A 181 -18.03 3.74 -7.44
N PHE A 182 -17.86 5.01 -7.03
CA PHE A 182 -16.69 5.82 -7.38
C PHE A 182 -15.40 5.23 -6.79
N TRP A 183 -15.40 4.79 -5.53
CA TRP A 183 -14.24 4.16 -4.90
C TRP A 183 -13.81 2.89 -5.64
N ILE A 184 -14.77 2.07 -6.09
CA ILE A 184 -14.48 0.85 -6.85
C ILE A 184 -13.81 1.24 -8.17
N LYS A 185 -14.42 2.14 -8.95
CA LYS A 185 -13.86 2.62 -10.23
C LYS A 185 -12.48 3.24 -10.04
N ASP A 186 -12.27 3.95 -8.94
CA ASP A 186 -11.02 4.62 -8.63
C ASP A 186 -9.91 3.70 -8.17
N ASN A 187 -10.19 2.44 -7.87
CA ASN A 187 -9.13 1.50 -7.49
C ASN A 187 -8.86 0.44 -8.57
N LEU A 188 -9.60 0.42 -9.69
CA LEU A 188 -9.43 -0.58 -10.77
C LEU A 188 -8.19 -0.40 -11.67
N SER A 189 -7.26 0.50 -11.34
CA SER A 189 -6.00 0.66 -12.10
C SER A 189 -4.90 -0.27 -11.57
N PRO A 190 -4.37 -1.21 -12.37
CA PRO A 190 -3.33 -2.16 -11.93
C PRO A 190 -1.92 -1.58 -12.02
N SER A 191 -1.71 -0.31 -11.64
CA SER A 191 -0.40 0.35 -11.83
C SER A 191 0.72 -0.26 -10.97
N TYR A 192 0.38 -1.04 -9.94
CA TYR A 192 1.33 -1.74 -9.07
C TYR A 192 2.27 -2.71 -9.82
N ASN A 193 1.89 -3.22 -10.99
CA ASN A 193 2.73 -4.11 -11.81
C ASN A 193 4.12 -3.50 -12.09
N ASN A 194 4.20 -2.18 -12.29
CA ASN A 194 5.46 -1.50 -12.57
C ASN A 194 6.47 -1.65 -11.40
N LEU A 195 5.98 -1.64 -10.17
CA LEU A 195 6.82 -1.80 -8.98
C LEU A 195 7.19 -3.26 -8.73
N GLU A 196 6.25 -4.17 -8.98
CA GLU A 196 6.47 -5.61 -8.89
C GLU A 196 7.51 -6.08 -9.91
N ASP A 197 7.40 -5.64 -11.16
CA ASP A 197 8.38 -5.96 -12.22
C ASP A 197 9.78 -5.47 -11.83
N PHE A 198 9.89 -4.24 -11.30
CA PHE A 198 11.17 -3.71 -10.81
C PHE A 198 11.76 -4.57 -9.70
N VAL A 199 10.96 -4.88 -8.66
CA VAL A 199 11.40 -5.72 -7.53
C VAL A 199 11.77 -7.12 -7.98
N ASP A 200 11.02 -7.72 -8.91
CA ASP A 200 11.33 -9.02 -9.47
C ASP A 200 12.63 -9.03 -10.28
N SER A 201 12.94 -7.94 -10.98
CA SER A 201 14.22 -7.78 -11.70
C SER A 201 15.42 -7.63 -10.77
N LYS A 202 15.16 -7.27 -9.50
CA LYS A 202 16.14 -7.03 -8.44
C LYS A 202 16.15 -8.13 -7.37
N ALA A 203 15.44 -9.23 -7.59
CA ALA A 203 15.22 -10.26 -6.58
C ALA A 203 16.51 -10.94 -6.07
N ASP A 204 17.56 -11.02 -6.89
CA ASP A 204 18.87 -11.55 -6.47
C ASP A 204 19.58 -10.65 -5.44
N GLU A 205 19.28 -9.34 -5.43
CA GLU A 205 19.82 -8.40 -4.44
C GLU A 205 19.09 -8.48 -3.09
N LEU A 206 17.88 -9.05 -3.10
CA LEU A 206 17.06 -9.34 -1.93
C LEU A 206 17.52 -10.68 -1.35
N ASP A 207 18.70 -10.65 -0.73
CA ASP A 207 19.42 -11.78 -0.12
C ASP A 207 18.51 -12.88 0.48
N ILE A 208 18.83 -14.14 0.19
CA ILE A 208 18.15 -15.36 0.67
C ILE A 208 18.14 -15.40 2.21
N GLU A 209 19.12 -14.81 2.90
CA GLU A 209 19.13 -14.71 4.36
C GLU A 209 18.07 -13.72 4.91
N TYR A 210 17.63 -12.76 4.09
CA TYR A 210 16.59 -11.79 4.44
C TYR A 210 15.17 -12.23 4.08
N GLN A 211 14.96 -13.21 3.18
CA GLN A 211 13.67 -13.92 3.06
C GLN A 211 13.23 -14.56 4.39
N LYS A 212 14.21 -14.89 5.26
CA LYS A 212 13.97 -15.40 6.62
C LYS A 212 13.77 -14.31 7.69
N LYS A 213 14.23 -13.08 7.44
CA LYS A 213 14.28 -11.98 8.43
C LYS A 213 13.31 -10.83 8.17
N LEU A 214 12.81 -10.66 6.95
CA LEU A 214 11.73 -9.71 6.68
C LEU A 214 10.41 -10.46 6.81
N PRO A 215 9.58 -10.16 7.83
CA PRO A 215 8.19 -10.57 7.86
C PRO A 215 7.41 -9.72 6.84
N LEU A 216 7.87 -9.66 5.58
CA LEU A 216 7.23 -8.92 4.48
C LEU A 216 5.75 -9.28 4.34
N LEU A 217 5.38 -10.43 4.87
CA LEU A 217 4.07 -11.05 4.81
C LEU A 217 3.29 -10.95 6.10
N GLN A 218 3.99 -10.81 7.23
CA GLN A 218 3.33 -10.57 8.52
C GLN A 218 3.03 -9.08 8.73
N ILE A 219 3.42 -8.20 7.81
CA ILE A 219 3.32 -6.74 8.02
C ILE A 219 2.38 -6.06 7.00
N VAL A 220 1.97 -6.77 5.94
CA VAL A 220 0.75 -6.41 5.18
C VAL A 220 -0.52 -6.62 6.02
N LEU A 221 -0.40 -7.35 7.14
CA LEU A 221 -1.48 -7.82 7.99
C LEU A 221 -2.51 -6.78 8.47
N PRO A 222 -2.24 -5.47 8.72
CA PRO A 222 -3.19 -4.67 9.50
C PRO A 222 -4.20 -3.84 8.72
N PHE A 223 -4.26 -3.91 7.39
CA PHE A 223 -4.98 -2.85 6.68
C PHE A 223 -6.50 -2.95 6.72
N VAL A 224 -7.07 -4.12 6.99
CA VAL A 224 -8.50 -4.30 6.71
C VAL A 224 -9.12 -5.25 7.72
N ASP A 225 -9.33 -4.73 8.93
CA ASP A 225 -10.61 -4.85 9.65
C ASP A 225 -10.75 -3.74 10.70
N ALA A 226 -11.99 -3.25 10.86
CA ALA A 226 -12.47 -2.20 11.78
C ALA A 226 -12.31 -0.72 11.37
N ASP A 227 -13.11 -0.22 10.42
CA ASP A 227 -13.52 1.22 10.28
C ASP A 227 -12.48 2.29 10.64
N LEU A 228 -11.26 2.02 10.17
CA LEU A 228 -9.92 2.27 10.74
C LEU A 228 -9.74 3.42 11.77
N SER A 229 -10.45 3.35 12.89
CA SER A 229 -10.30 4.25 14.05
C SER A 229 -10.37 3.62 15.43
N LEU A 230 -10.43 2.30 15.60
CA LEU A 230 -10.26 1.70 16.93
C LEU A 230 -9.37 0.45 16.91
N SER A 231 -8.09 0.73 17.18
CA SER A 231 -7.15 -0.14 17.88
C SER A 231 -6.87 -1.51 17.28
N ALA A 232 -5.67 -1.64 16.75
CA ALA A 232 -4.83 -2.82 16.66
C ALA A 232 -5.52 -4.06 16.09
N LEU A 233 -4.97 -4.61 14.99
CA LEU A 233 -4.97 -6.07 14.86
C LEU A 233 -4.09 -6.66 15.98
N THR A 234 -4.65 -6.71 17.19
CA THR A 234 -3.97 -7.12 18.41
C THR A 234 -3.75 -8.64 18.35
N LEU A 235 -2.48 -9.06 18.35
CA LEU A 235 -1.96 -10.42 18.66
C LEU A 235 -2.20 -11.58 17.67
N VAL A 236 -1.34 -11.74 16.64
CA VAL A 236 -0.83 -13.06 16.16
C VAL A 236 0.53 -12.82 15.46
N TYR A 237 1.67 -12.85 16.13
CA TYR A 237 2.53 -14.05 16.16
C TYR A 237 3.42 -14.04 17.42
N SER A 238 2.87 -14.38 18.59
CA SER A 238 3.66 -14.62 19.82
C SER A 238 3.60 -16.08 20.31
N SER A 239 3.36 -17.06 19.44
CA SER A 239 3.39 -18.49 19.84
C SER A 239 3.88 -19.51 18.80
N VAL A 240 4.38 -19.11 17.62
CA VAL A 240 4.78 -20.09 16.59
C VAL A 240 6.23 -19.96 16.07
N LEU A 241 7.05 -19.03 16.56
CA LEU A 241 8.48 -18.96 16.16
C LEU A 241 9.47 -18.85 17.34
N SER A 242 9.17 -19.48 18.47
CA SER A 242 10.17 -19.79 19.51
C SER A 242 10.59 -21.26 19.54
N ARG A 243 10.22 -22.07 18.54
CA ARG A 243 10.76 -23.41 18.33
C ARG A 243 10.94 -23.65 16.83
N ASN A 244 12.14 -24.07 16.43
CA ASN A 244 12.55 -24.53 15.10
C ASN A 244 13.35 -23.56 14.21
N LEU A 245 14.19 -22.70 14.80
CA LEU A 245 15.40 -22.21 14.13
C LEU A 245 16.61 -22.29 15.06
N PHE A 246 16.76 -23.43 15.74
CA PHE A 246 18.02 -23.98 16.25
C PHE A 246 17.80 -25.49 16.42
N GLN A 247 17.69 -26.18 15.27
CA GLN A 247 18.04 -27.58 15.04
C GLN A 247 18.13 -27.77 13.53
#